data_AF-A0A3L6DY55-F1
#
_entry.id   AF-A0A3L6DY55-F1
#
_cell.length_a   1.000
_cell.length_b   1.000
_cell.length_c   1.000
_cell.angle_alpha   90.00
_cell.angle_beta   90.00
_cell.angle_gamma   90.00
#
_symmetry.space_group_name_H-M   'P 1'
#
loop_
_entity.id
_entity.type
_entity.pdbx_description
1 polymer ?
#
loop_
_entity_poly.entity_id
_entity_poly.type
_entity_poly.pdbx_seq_one_letter_code
_entity_poly.pdbx_strand_id
1 'polypeptide(L)'
;MPIIQVGIKKKIDYSMQLNASRIKVLQAQDDLVTDVLESASKELLRISRDHLTYKKLLKTLIVQSLLRLKEPAVLLRCRKEDLQLVDLVLESARNEYADKEKVYPPEIVVDRQIYLPSAPSHYQAPGPSW
;
A
#
# COMPACT_ATOMS: atom_id res chain seq x y z
N MET A 1 -32.42 -51.98 8.25
CA MET A 1 -32.02 -50.57 8.02
C MET A 1 -30.67 -50.20 8.69
N PRO A 2 -29.50 -50.66 8.21
CA PRO A 2 -28.21 -50.01 8.52
C PRO A 2 -27.41 -49.54 7.29
N ILE A 3 -27.64 -50.12 6.11
CA ILE A 3 -26.78 -49.93 4.92
C ILE A 3 -26.87 -48.49 4.37
N ILE A 4 -28.05 -47.88 4.43
CA ILE A 4 -28.28 -46.51 3.95
C ILE A 4 -27.52 -45.48 4.82
N GLN A 5 -27.49 -45.66 6.14
CA GLN A 5 -26.76 -44.76 7.05
C GLN A 5 -25.24 -44.83 6.83
N VAL A 6 -24.68 -46.02 6.57
CA VAL A 6 -23.25 -46.19 6.27
C VAL A 6 -22.87 -45.52 4.95
N GLY A 7 -23.71 -45.64 3.92
CA GLY A 7 -23.49 -44.97 2.62
C GLY A 7 -23.54 -43.45 2.72
N ILE A 8 -24.45 -42.90 3.52
CA ILE A 8 -24.55 -41.45 3.78
C ILE A 8 -23.31 -40.95 4.53
N LYS A 9 -22.88 -41.66 5.58
CA LYS A 9 -21.69 -41.29 6.36
C LYS A 9 -20.43 -41.25 5.49
N LYS A 10 -20.21 -42.26 4.64
CA LYS A 10 -19.09 -42.27 3.68
C LYS A 10 -19.11 -41.08 2.72
N LYS A 11 -20.29 -40.66 2.23
CA LYS A 11 -20.43 -39.49 1.35
C LYS A 11 -20.13 -38.18 2.08
N ILE A 12 -20.56 -38.06 3.33
CA ILE A 12 -20.26 -36.89 4.18
C ILE A 12 -18.76 -36.81 4.44
N ASP A 13 -18.14 -37.91 4.86
CA ASP A 13 -16.70 -37.98 5.16
C ASP A 13 -15.86 -37.63 3.92
N TYR A 14 -16.24 -38.16 2.75
CA TYR A 14 -15.59 -37.84 1.48
C TYR A 14 -15.74 -36.37 1.10
N SER A 15 -16.94 -35.80 1.23
CA SER A 15 -17.20 -34.38 0.95
C SER A 15 -16.41 -33.46 1.90
N MET A 16 -16.36 -33.80 3.19
CA MET A 16 -15.59 -33.08 4.19
C MET A 16 -14.09 -33.11 3.88
N GLN A 17 -13.55 -34.27 3.51
CA GLN A 17 -12.15 -34.42 3.13
C GLN A 17 -11.82 -33.59 1.88
N LEU A 18 -12.71 -33.57 0.88
CA LEU A 18 -12.53 -32.76 -0.32
C LEU A 18 -12.54 -31.27 0.00
N ASN A 19 -13.48 -30.81 0.84
CA ASN A 19 -13.54 -29.42 1.26
C ASN A 19 -12.31 -29.01 2.09
N ALA A 20 -11.84 -29.88 2.99
CA ALA A 20 -10.62 -29.65 3.74
C ALA A 20 -9.39 -29.52 2.83
N SER A 21 -9.27 -30.37 1.81
CA SER A 21 -8.21 -30.26 0.81
C SER A 21 -8.31 -28.96 0.00
N ARG A 22 -9.51 -28.54 -0.38
CA ARG A 22 -9.73 -27.26 -1.07
C ARG A 22 -9.33 -26.06 -0.22
N ILE A 23 -9.76 -26.02 1.05
CA ILE A 23 -9.39 -24.94 1.98
C ILE A 23 -7.87 -24.88 2.14
N LYS A 24 -7.19 -26.01 2.27
CA LYS A 24 -5.71 -26.04 2.35
C LYS A 24 -5.02 -25.45 1.12
N VAL A 25 -5.54 -25.73 -0.08
CA VAL A 25 -5.00 -25.13 -1.31
C VAL A 25 -5.22 -23.62 -1.33
N LEU A 26 -6.41 -23.15 -0.94
CA LEU A 26 -6.69 -21.72 -0.85
C LEU A 26 -5.82 -21.01 0.18
N GLN A 27 -5.60 -21.62 1.34
CA GLN A 27 -4.69 -21.11 2.37
C GLN A 27 -3.25 -21.01 1.84
N ALA A 28 -2.73 -22.06 1.20
CA ALA A 28 -1.39 -22.01 0.64
C ALA A 28 -1.24 -20.95 -0.47
N GLN A 29 -2.30 -20.66 -1.22
CA GLN A 29 -2.31 -19.58 -2.21
C GLN A 29 -2.31 -18.20 -1.54
N ASP A 30 -3.12 -18.02 -0.49
CA ASP A 30 -3.18 -16.77 0.28
C ASP A 30 -1.86 -16.49 1.00
N ASP A 31 -1.25 -17.51 1.60
CA ASP A 31 0.06 -17.45 2.24
C ASP A 31 1.13 -16.99 1.23
N LEU A 32 1.14 -17.58 0.03
CA LEU A 32 2.09 -17.21 -1.01
C LEU A 32 1.92 -15.75 -1.46
N VAL A 33 0.69 -15.29 -1.64
CA VAL A 33 0.41 -13.89 -2.01
C VAL A 33 0.85 -12.95 -0.89
N THR A 34 0.59 -13.32 0.36
CA THR A 34 0.98 -12.55 1.54
C THR A 34 2.50 -12.45 1.66
N ASP A 35 3.24 -13.54 1.44
CA ASP A 35 4.70 -13.57 1.47
C ASP A 35 5.30 -12.66 0.39
N VAL A 36 4.74 -12.70 -0.83
CA VAL A 36 5.17 -11.83 -1.93
C VAL A 36 4.91 -10.36 -1.59
N LEU A 37 3.75 -10.05 -1.01
CA LEU A 37 3.41 -8.68 -0.59
C LEU A 37 4.34 -8.18 0.51
N GLU A 38 4.64 -9.03 1.50
CA GLU A 38 5.55 -8.69 2.60
C GLU A 38 6.98 -8.45 2.08
N SER A 39 7.47 -9.32 1.19
CA SER A 39 8.78 -9.18 0.55
C SER A 39 8.89 -7.88 -0.26
N ALA A 40 7.89 -7.58 -1.10
CA ALA A 40 7.85 -6.33 -1.86
C ALA A 40 7.79 -5.10 -0.93
N SER A 41 7.02 -5.17 0.15
CA SER A 41 6.92 -4.10 1.15
C SER A 41 8.27 -3.87 1.85
N LYS A 42 9.01 -4.93 2.17
CA LYS A 42 10.36 -4.84 2.75
C LYS A 42 11.35 -4.17 1.80
N GLU A 43 11.27 -4.45 0.50
CA GLU A 43 12.13 -3.79 -0.50
C GLU A 43 11.81 -2.29 -0.62
N LEU A 44 10.54 -1.88 -0.54
CA LEU A 44 10.17 -0.45 -0.51
C LEU A 44 10.76 0.28 0.72
N LEU A 45 10.86 -0.37 1.88
CA LEU A 45 11.53 0.18 3.07
C LEU A 45 13.03 0.37 2.88
N ARG A 46 13.66 -0.29 1.90
CA ARG A 46 15.08 -0.07 1.58
C ARG A 46 15.27 1.20 0.77
N ILE A 47 14.31 1.54 -0.10
CA ILE A 47 14.34 2.75 -0.92
C ILE A 47 14.30 4.01 -0.04
N SER A 48 13.55 4.00 1.06
CA SER A 48 13.51 5.14 2.00
C SER A 48 14.83 5.38 2.74
N ARG A 49 15.77 4.41 2.76
CA ARG A 49 17.09 4.57 3.38
C ARG A 49 18.06 5.37 2.51
N ASP A 50 17.85 5.40 1.19
CA ASP A 50 18.62 6.23 0.29
C ASP A 50 17.92 7.58 0.10
N HIS A 51 18.45 8.61 0.77
CA HIS A 51 17.90 9.96 0.74
C HIS A 51 17.79 10.54 -0.68
N LEU A 52 18.71 10.23 -1.60
CA LEU A 52 18.67 10.79 -2.96
C LEU A 52 17.56 10.14 -3.79
N THR A 53 17.50 8.80 -3.75
CA THR A 53 16.45 8.05 -4.45
C THR A 53 15.07 8.36 -3.87
N TYR A 54 14.96 8.44 -2.53
CA TYR A 54 13.71 8.76 -1.86
C TYR A 54 13.24 10.19 -2.15
N LYS A 55 14.15 11.18 -2.17
CA LYS A 55 13.83 12.56 -2.57
C LYS A 55 13.28 12.62 -4.00
N LYS A 56 13.90 11.89 -4.94
CA LYS A 56 13.41 11.79 -6.33
C LYS A 56 12.02 11.15 -6.38
N LEU A 57 11.81 10.09 -5.61
CA LEU A 57 10.52 9.41 -5.52
C LEU A 57 9.42 10.35 -4.99
N LEU A 58 9.68 11.06 -3.88
CA LEU A 58 8.74 12.03 -3.31
C LEU A 58 8.33 13.09 -4.34
N LYS A 59 9.30 13.66 -5.06
CA LYS A 59 9.01 14.62 -6.13
C LYS A 59 8.07 14.02 -7.18
N THR A 60 8.38 12.83 -7.69
CA THR A 60 7.58 12.15 -8.71
C THR A 60 6.15 11.87 -8.21
N LEU A 61 5.99 11.42 -6.96
CA LEU A 61 4.69 11.15 -6.36
C LEU A 61 3.86 12.43 -6.20
N ILE A 62 4.48 13.54 -5.81
CA ILE A 62 3.80 14.84 -5.72
C ILE A 62 3.34 15.27 -7.12
N VAL A 63 4.21 15.25 -8.13
CA VAL A 63 3.84 15.59 -9.51
C VAL A 63 2.70 14.69 -10.02
N GLN A 64 2.78 13.39 -9.78
CA GLN A 64 1.72 12.44 -10.16
C GLN A 64 0.38 12.80 -9.51
N SER A 65 0.39 13.19 -8.23
CA SER A 65 -0.83 13.59 -7.52
C SER A 65 -1.44 14.87 -8.11
N LEU A 66 -0.61 15.88 -8.44
CA LEU A 66 -1.05 17.12 -9.06
C LEU A 66 -1.65 16.87 -10.46
N LEU A 67 -1.02 15.99 -11.26
CA LEU A 67 -1.54 15.60 -12.57
C LEU A 67 -2.91 14.92 -12.49
N ARG A 68 -3.19 14.22 -11.38
CA ARG A 68 -4.47 13.53 -11.17
C ARG A 68 -5.55 14.45 -10.62
N LEU A 69 -5.19 15.39 -9.73
CA LEU A 69 -6.13 16.33 -9.13
C LEU A 69 -6.49 17.47 -10.09
N LYS A 70 -5.49 18.06 -10.76
CA LYS A 70 -5.66 19.22 -11.65
C LYS A 70 -6.36 20.41 -10.99
N GLU A 71 -6.07 20.64 -9.72
CA GLU A 71 -6.61 21.74 -8.93
C GLU A 71 -5.60 22.88 -8.81
N PRO A 72 -6.06 24.15 -8.72
CA PRO A 72 -5.18 25.31 -8.61
C PRO A 72 -4.49 25.41 -7.23
N ALA A 73 -5.05 24.77 -6.20
CA ALA A 73 -4.50 24.74 -4.86
C ALA A 73 -4.72 23.38 -4.21
N VAL A 74 -3.72 22.84 -3.51
CA VAL A 74 -3.80 21.54 -2.85
C VAL A 74 -3.20 21.57 -1.44
N LEU A 75 -3.82 20.81 -0.53
CA LEU A 75 -3.29 20.55 0.80
C LEU A 75 -2.50 19.23 0.80
N LEU A 76 -1.20 19.30 1.06
CA LEU A 76 -0.31 18.15 1.08
C LEU A 76 -0.07 17.67 2.51
N ARG A 77 -0.44 16.41 2.79
CA ARG A 77 -0.09 15.72 4.04
C ARG A 77 1.05 14.75 3.80
N CYS A 78 2.05 14.80 4.67
CA CYS A 78 3.21 13.91 4.66
C CYS A 78 3.48 13.37 6.06
N ARG A 79 4.42 12.44 6.19
CA ARG A 79 4.91 12.02 7.50
C ARG A 79 5.77 13.12 8.10
N LYS A 80 5.80 13.20 9.43
CA LYS A 80 6.60 14.20 10.14
C LYS A 80 8.11 14.09 9.82
N GLU A 81 8.61 12.87 9.61
CA GLU A 81 9.99 12.58 9.22
C GLU A 81 10.37 13.10 7.81
N ASP A 82 9.38 13.22 6.92
CA ASP A 82 9.60 13.60 5.52
C ASP A 82 9.51 15.11 5.28
N LEU A 83 9.05 15.89 6.26
CA LEU A 83 8.78 17.32 6.14
C LEU A 83 9.92 18.11 5.47
N GLN A 84 11.15 17.88 5.92
CA GLN A 84 12.33 18.56 5.37
C GLN A 84 12.57 18.20 3.91
N LEU A 85 12.42 16.92 3.55
CA LEU A 85 12.59 16.47 2.17
C LEU A 85 11.47 17.00 1.27
N VAL A 86 10.23 17.02 1.77
CA VAL A 86 9.07 17.57 1.07
C VAL A 86 9.29 19.05 0.79
N ASP A 87 9.61 19.86 1.80
CA ASP A 87 9.89 21.30 1.63
C ASP A 87 10.98 21.55 0.57
N LEU A 88 11.99 20.68 0.48
CA LEU A 88 13.05 20.76 -0.54
C LEU A 88 12.62 20.38 -1.98
N VAL A 89 11.52 19.64 -2.17
CA VAL A 89 11.07 19.19 -3.50
C VAL A 89 9.85 19.92 -4.02
N LEU A 90 9.10 20.63 -3.17
CA LEU A 90 7.85 21.31 -3.53
C LEU A 90 7.99 22.23 -4.74
N GLU A 91 8.99 23.12 -4.71
CA GLU A 91 9.21 24.09 -5.80
C GLU A 91 9.50 23.37 -7.12
N SER A 92 10.34 22.34 -7.08
CA SER A 92 10.65 21.55 -8.27
C SER A 92 9.44 20.75 -8.77
N ALA A 93 8.60 20.26 -7.88
CA ALA A 93 7.41 19.48 -8.23
C ALA A 93 6.32 20.34 -8.87
N ARG A 94 6.00 21.51 -8.29
CA ARG A 94 4.97 22.40 -8.85
C ARG A 94 5.36 22.95 -10.22
N ASN A 95 6.65 23.24 -10.42
CA ASN A 95 7.17 23.72 -11.70
C ASN A 95 7.16 22.61 -12.76
N GLU A 96 7.53 21.38 -12.38
CA GLU A 96 7.42 20.24 -13.30
C GLU A 96 5.97 19.96 -13.73
N TYR A 97 5.01 20.07 -12.81
CA TYR A 97 3.59 19.97 -13.15
C TYR A 97 3.15 21.08 -14.12
N ALA A 98 3.51 22.34 -13.81
CA ALA A 98 3.21 23.50 -14.66
C ALA A 98 3.76 23.34 -16.08
N ASP A 99 5.01 22.87 -16.20
CA ASP A 99 5.66 22.62 -17.48
C ASP A 99 4.98 21.51 -18.30
N LYS A 100 4.46 20.49 -17.63
CA LYS A 100 3.76 19.35 -18.26
C LYS A 100 2.36 19.73 -18.74
N GLU A 101 1.58 20.40 -17.90
CA GLU A 101 0.20 20.76 -18.21
C GLU A 101 0.09 22.11 -18.94
N LYS A 102 1.20 22.86 -19.07
CA LYS A 102 1.25 24.21 -19.67
C LYS A 102 0.32 25.20 -18.95
N VAL A 103 0.35 25.16 -17.62
CA VAL A 103 -0.47 25.99 -16.72
C VAL A 103 0.43 26.72 -15.71
N TYR A 104 -0.16 27.61 -14.93
CA TYR A 104 0.54 28.21 -13.80
C TYR A 104 0.81 27.18 -12.69
N PRO A 105 1.94 27.27 -11.97
CA PRO A 105 2.21 26.40 -10.83
C PRO A 105 1.11 26.51 -9.77
N PRO A 106 0.55 25.37 -9.30
CA PRO A 106 -0.49 25.38 -8.28
C PRO A 106 0.08 25.79 -6.93
N GLU A 107 -0.79 26.30 -6.07
CA GLU A 107 -0.49 26.53 -4.67
C GLU A 107 -0.45 25.18 -3.93
N ILE A 108 0.64 24.89 -3.23
CA ILE A 108 0.78 23.66 -2.44
C ILE A 108 1.03 24.06 -0.98
N VAL A 109 0.06 23.79 -0.12
CA VAL A 109 0.15 24.05 1.32
C VAL A 109 0.46 22.75 2.04
N VAL A 110 1.57 22.68 2.77
CA VAL A 110 1.88 21.51 3.60
C VAL A 110 1.11 21.59 4.91
N ASP A 111 0.35 20.53 5.22
CA ASP A 111 -0.34 20.39 6.50
C ASP A 111 0.68 20.18 7.62
N ARG A 112 0.79 21.16 8.51
CA ARG A 112 1.69 21.13 9.68
C ARG A 112 0.96 20.80 10.98
N GLN A 113 -0.32 20.43 10.89
CA GLN A 113 -1.14 20.06 12.05
C GLN A 113 -1.46 18.56 12.04
N ILE A 114 -1.76 17.99 10.87
CA ILE A 114 -2.15 16.61 10.69
C ILE A 114 -1.09 15.88 9.83
N TYR A 115 -0.32 15.00 10.47
CA TYR A 115 0.69 14.18 9.83
C TYR A 115 0.17 12.78 9.50
N LEU A 116 0.75 12.17 8.45
CA LEU A 116 0.57 10.74 8.21
C LEU A 116 1.25 9.92 9.32
N PRO A 117 0.75 8.70 9.63
CA PRO A 117 1.44 7.78 10.52
C PRO A 117 2.88 7.52 10.07
N SER A 118 3.79 7.38 11.03
CA SER A 118 5.17 6.97 10.78
C SER A 118 5.24 5.62 10.05
N ALA A 119 6.39 5.32 9.46
CA ALA A 119 6.63 4.02 8.84
C ALA A 119 6.25 2.89 9.81
N PRO A 120 5.56 1.83 9.34
CA PRO A 120 5.34 0.64 10.16
C PRO A 120 6.70 0.14 10.66
N SER A 121 6.90 0.17 11.96
CA SER A 121 7.99 -0.60 12.57
C SER A 121 7.66 -2.07 12.37
N HIS A 122 8.68 -2.93 12.22
CA HIS A 122 8.57 -4.37 11.93
C HIS A 122 7.77 -5.20 12.97
N TYR A 123 7.07 -4.54 13.90
CA TYR A 123 6.36 -5.08 15.07
C TYR A 123 4.85 -4.81 15.10
N GLN A 124 4.26 -4.19 14.08
CA GLN A 124 2.80 -4.15 13.98
C GLN A 124 2.33 -5.25 13.04
N ALA A 125 1.99 -6.39 13.66
CA ALA A 125 1.21 -7.44 13.01
C ALA A 125 -0.04 -6.81 12.37
N PRO A 126 -0.52 -7.34 11.22
CA PRO A 126 -1.81 -6.96 10.70
C PRO A 126 -2.86 -7.14 11.81
N GLY A 127 -3.50 -6.04 12.20
CA GLY A 127 -4.67 -6.12 13.07
C GLY A 127 -5.73 -6.99 12.41
N PRO A 128 -6.61 -7.66 13.18
CA PRO A 128 -7.58 -8.58 12.64
C PRO A 128 -8.45 -7.88 11.59
N SER A 129 -8.43 -8.42 10.37
CA SER A 129 -9.45 -8.14 9.37
C SER A 129 -10.75 -8.76 9.88
N TRP A 130 -11.65 -7.93 10.39
CA TRP A 130 -13.03 -8.32 10.69
C TRP A 130 -13.78 -8.69 9.42
#